data_AF-A0A381U021-F1
#
_entry.id   AF-A0A381U021-F1
#
_cell.length_a   1.000
_cell.length_b   1.000
_cell.length_c   1.000
_cell.angle_alpha   90.00
_cell.angle_beta   90.00
_cell.angle_gamma   90.00
#
_symmetry.space_group_name_H-M   'P 1'
#
loop_
_entity.id
_entity.type
_entity.pdbx_description
1 polymer ?
#
loop_
_entity_poly.entity_id
_entity_poly.type
_entity_poly.pdbx_seq_one_letter_code
_entity_poly.pdbx_strand_id
1 'polypeptide(L)'
;MSKAELAGNTDPLLQPFKLKHLTLKNRVMSTSHLCGLHEGGFPQAAYQAYHEEKARGGLGLTMFGGSSAVSGDSLWAAGQINVGTDDVIPFFEQFSSRIHQYDCALMCQISHLGRRAESYAGDWLPAIAPSPIRETLHRSIPKAMDRHDINRVVKAYGSAARRCLEGGLDGIETLASAHLIGQFLSPKTNQRTDEFGGSLENRCRFGLLVHEEIRRQVGDAFVVGLRFVVDEKGGEDLSFEECLEIASHFEASGLIDFFNGIYGTMDTEMALAVDNMPGMASPIAPWLARVGEFKQHVGLPVFHAARITDIATARYAITENLLDLVAMTRAHIADPQIVNKLSAGQEERIRPCVGATHCMSANRPTCLHNPAAGRELQLPQVIAPCDKPGRRIVVVGGGPAGLEAARVSAERG
;
A
#
# COMPACT_ATOMS: atom_id res chain seq x y z
N MET A 1 16.20 -18.11 -11.29
CA MET A 1 15.99 -19.50 -10.87
C MET A 1 14.95 -20.12 -11.78
N SER A 2 15.11 -21.39 -12.15
CA SER A 2 14.09 -22.11 -12.91
C SER A 2 12.89 -22.46 -12.00
N LYS A 3 11.70 -22.73 -12.56
CA LYS A 3 10.54 -23.24 -11.81
C LYS A 3 10.87 -24.50 -10.98
N ALA A 4 11.89 -25.26 -11.38
CA ALA A 4 12.33 -26.47 -10.67
C ALA A 4 13.15 -26.18 -9.39
N GLU A 5 13.87 -25.05 -9.32
CA GLU A 5 14.63 -24.67 -8.12
C GLU A 5 13.73 -24.12 -7.01
N LEU A 6 12.63 -23.43 -7.38
CA LEU A 6 11.58 -23.02 -6.44
C LEU A 6 10.86 -24.23 -5.82
N ALA A 7 10.72 -25.34 -6.56
CA ALA A 7 10.06 -26.56 -6.09
C ALA A 7 10.84 -27.32 -4.99
N GLY A 8 12.14 -27.03 -4.81
CA GLY A 8 12.96 -27.60 -3.73
C GLY A 8 13.09 -26.72 -2.49
N ASN A 9 12.64 -25.46 -2.55
CA ASN A 9 12.74 -24.53 -1.43
C ASN A 9 11.49 -24.65 -0.55
N THR A 10 11.65 -25.13 0.68
CA THR A 10 10.55 -25.33 1.64
C THR A 10 10.18 -24.06 2.40
N ASP A 11 10.80 -22.92 2.13
CA ASP A 11 10.46 -21.67 2.81
C ASP A 11 9.01 -21.26 2.47
N PRO A 12 8.13 -21.08 3.48
CA PRO A 12 6.73 -20.72 3.25
C PRO A 12 6.58 -19.39 2.51
N LEU A 13 7.53 -18.46 2.65
CA LEU A 13 7.48 -17.17 1.98
C LEU A 13 7.69 -17.28 0.47
N LEU A 14 8.46 -18.27 0.03
CA LEU A 14 8.80 -18.48 -1.38
C LEU A 14 7.79 -19.35 -2.12
N GLN A 15 6.77 -19.86 -1.42
CA GLN A 15 5.70 -20.62 -2.05
C GLN A 15 4.78 -19.71 -2.88
N PRO A 16 4.33 -20.15 -4.06
CA PRO A 16 3.40 -19.37 -4.85
C PRO A 16 2.05 -19.22 -4.13
N PHE A 17 1.33 -18.14 -4.46
CA PHE A 17 -0.01 -17.86 -3.95
C PHE A 17 -0.96 -17.56 -5.09
N LYS A 18 -2.14 -18.18 -5.08
CA LYS A 18 -3.17 -17.96 -6.10
C LYS A 18 -4.22 -17.00 -5.56
N LEU A 19 -4.31 -15.82 -6.17
CA LEU A 19 -5.34 -14.82 -5.92
C LEU A 19 -6.28 -14.77 -7.13
N LYS A 20 -7.43 -15.42 -7.02
CA LYS A 20 -8.37 -15.60 -8.15
C LYS A 20 -7.69 -16.26 -9.35
N HIS A 21 -7.52 -15.54 -10.45
CA HIS A 21 -6.85 -16.01 -11.67
C HIS A 21 -5.34 -15.72 -11.66
N LEU A 22 -4.90 -14.78 -10.81
CA LEU A 22 -3.52 -14.34 -10.70
C LEU A 22 -2.72 -15.30 -9.81
N THR A 23 -1.57 -15.76 -10.30
CA THR A 23 -0.63 -16.56 -9.51
C THR A 23 0.60 -15.72 -9.21
N LEU A 24 0.79 -15.42 -7.93
CA LEU A 24 1.95 -14.71 -7.42
C LEU A 24 3.06 -15.73 -7.15
N LYS A 25 4.27 -15.45 -7.61
CA LYS A 25 5.43 -16.35 -7.47
C LYS A 25 5.90 -16.58 -6.04
N ASN A 26 5.49 -15.74 -5.09
CA ASN A 26 5.79 -15.87 -3.66
C ASN A 26 4.75 -15.10 -2.81
N ARG A 27 4.82 -15.26 -1.48
CA ARG A 27 3.89 -14.65 -0.51
C ARG A 27 4.34 -13.29 0.01
N VAL A 28 5.33 -12.66 -0.63
CA VAL A 28 5.90 -11.38 -0.19
C VAL A 28 5.41 -10.24 -1.08
N MET A 29 4.89 -9.18 -0.46
CA MET A 29 4.41 -7.99 -1.17
C MET A 29 4.93 -6.67 -0.59
N SER A 30 4.84 -5.60 -1.37
CA SER A 30 4.98 -4.21 -0.92
C SER A 30 3.64 -3.52 -1.11
N THR A 31 3.05 -2.98 -0.04
CA THR A 31 1.75 -2.27 -0.12
C THR A 31 1.89 -0.86 -0.67
N SER A 32 0.76 -0.28 -1.07
CA SER A 32 0.66 1.11 -1.50
C SER A 32 1.06 2.08 -0.40
N HIS A 33 1.86 3.07 -0.77
CA HIS A 33 2.42 4.10 0.11
C HIS A 33 2.85 5.31 -0.73
N LEU A 34 2.61 6.52 -0.22
CA LEU A 34 3.01 7.73 -0.93
C LEU A 34 4.55 7.86 -0.92
N CYS A 35 5.18 7.48 -2.03
CA CYS A 35 6.63 7.53 -2.17
C CYS A 35 7.17 8.90 -2.58
N GLY A 36 6.33 9.84 -3.02
CA GLY A 36 6.73 11.22 -3.35
C GLY A 36 7.49 11.41 -4.67
N LEU A 37 7.59 10.38 -5.52
CA LEU A 37 8.27 10.44 -6.82
C LEU A 37 7.32 10.75 -8.00
N HIS A 38 6.08 11.14 -7.71
CA HIS A 38 5.12 11.46 -8.76
C HIS A 38 5.42 12.82 -9.36
N GLU A 39 5.22 12.97 -10.67
CA GLU A 39 5.49 14.21 -11.39
C GLU A 39 4.28 14.55 -12.26
N GLY A 40 3.74 15.76 -12.08
CA GLY A 40 2.51 16.19 -12.77
C GLY A 40 1.28 15.35 -12.41
N GLY A 41 1.30 14.64 -11.28
CA GLY A 41 0.24 13.70 -10.90
C GLY A 41 0.37 12.30 -11.52
N PHE A 42 1.50 11.97 -12.16
CA PHE A 42 1.69 10.70 -12.86
C PHE A 42 2.89 9.90 -12.34
N PRO A 43 2.88 8.56 -12.46
CA PRO A 43 4.00 7.71 -12.07
C PRO A 43 5.03 7.67 -13.20
N GLN A 44 5.85 8.71 -13.32
CA GLN A 44 6.89 8.82 -14.35
C GLN A 44 8.11 7.93 -14.05
N ALA A 45 9.21 8.11 -14.79
CA ALA A 45 10.35 7.20 -14.81
C ALA A 45 10.95 6.87 -13.44
N ALA A 46 11.14 7.86 -12.56
CA ALA A 46 11.70 7.63 -11.22
C ALA A 46 10.76 6.81 -10.33
N TYR A 47 9.46 7.11 -10.36
CA TYR A 47 8.41 6.36 -9.66
C TYR A 47 8.42 4.89 -10.09
N GLN A 48 8.47 4.64 -11.40
CA GLN A 48 8.47 3.29 -11.96
C GLN A 48 9.74 2.53 -11.60
N ALA A 49 10.92 3.16 -11.73
CA ALA A 49 12.21 2.54 -11.41
C ALA A 49 12.29 2.09 -9.94
N TYR A 50 11.73 2.88 -9.03
CA TYR A 50 11.63 2.55 -7.61
C TYR A 50 10.84 1.27 -7.32
N HIS A 51 9.75 1.02 -8.04
CA HIS A 51 8.99 -0.23 -7.93
C HIS A 51 9.60 -1.37 -8.75
N GLU A 52 10.17 -1.05 -9.92
CA GLU A 52 10.87 -2.01 -10.78
C GLU A 52 12.01 -2.71 -10.04
N GLU A 53 12.75 -1.96 -9.23
CA GLU A 53 13.83 -2.53 -8.45
C GLU A 53 13.33 -3.60 -7.46
N LYS A 54 12.16 -3.40 -6.84
CA LYS A 54 11.55 -4.39 -5.95
C LYS A 54 11.13 -5.64 -6.73
N ALA A 55 10.54 -5.46 -7.91
CA ALA A 55 10.16 -6.55 -8.79
C ALA A 55 11.39 -7.38 -9.24
N ARG A 56 12.46 -6.69 -9.65
CA ARG A 56 13.78 -7.27 -9.98
C ARG A 56 14.40 -7.99 -8.78
N GLY A 57 14.18 -7.49 -7.57
CA GLY A 57 14.57 -8.09 -6.31
C GLY A 57 13.82 -9.35 -5.89
N GLY A 58 12.88 -9.81 -6.74
CA GLY A 58 12.15 -11.06 -6.57
C GLY A 58 10.77 -10.90 -5.95
N LEU A 59 10.27 -9.69 -5.73
CA LEU A 59 8.96 -9.44 -5.10
C LEU A 59 7.79 -10.08 -5.89
N GLY A 60 6.82 -10.68 -5.20
CA GLY A 60 5.65 -11.30 -5.83
C GLY A 60 4.57 -10.30 -6.27
N LEU A 61 4.26 -9.31 -5.43
CA LEU A 61 3.30 -8.26 -5.71
C LEU A 61 3.81 -6.91 -5.22
N THR A 62 3.83 -5.91 -6.11
CA THR A 62 4.05 -4.52 -5.71
C THR A 62 2.78 -3.70 -5.93
N MET A 63 2.34 -3.02 -4.88
CA MET A 63 1.24 -2.08 -4.96
C MET A 63 1.78 -0.66 -4.84
N PHE A 64 1.24 0.22 -5.66
CA PHE A 64 1.63 1.62 -5.72
C PHE A 64 0.44 2.54 -5.46
N GLY A 65 0.69 3.84 -5.47
CA GLY A 65 -0.25 4.85 -5.02
C GLY A 65 -0.02 5.18 -3.56
N GLY A 66 -1.05 5.08 -2.73
CA GLY A 66 -1.05 5.65 -1.38
C GLY A 66 -1.94 6.88 -1.38
N SER A 67 -3.24 6.64 -1.59
CA SER A 67 -4.27 7.63 -1.88
C SER A 67 -4.26 8.14 -3.32
N SER A 68 -4.14 7.29 -4.35
CA SER A 68 -4.27 7.78 -5.73
C SER A 68 -5.67 8.36 -5.95
N ALA A 69 -5.75 9.62 -6.38
CA ALA A 69 -6.97 10.40 -6.41
C ALA A 69 -7.89 9.93 -7.55
N VAL A 70 -9.10 9.52 -7.22
CA VAL A 70 -10.13 9.17 -8.22
C VAL A 70 -10.84 10.39 -8.80
N SER A 71 -10.72 11.55 -8.14
CA SER A 71 -11.46 12.77 -8.47
C SER A 71 -10.67 14.03 -8.07
N GLY A 72 -10.94 15.16 -8.73
CA GLY A 72 -10.25 16.44 -8.52
C GLY A 72 -10.53 17.12 -7.18
N ASP A 73 -11.59 16.73 -6.47
CA ASP A 73 -11.91 17.15 -5.10
C ASP A 73 -11.28 16.25 -4.01
N SER A 74 -10.41 15.31 -4.42
CA SER A 74 -9.69 14.41 -3.52
C SER A 74 -8.18 14.68 -3.55
N LEU A 75 -7.79 15.93 -3.29
CA LEU A 75 -6.40 16.36 -3.36
C LEU A 75 -5.78 16.66 -2.00
N TRP A 76 -4.48 16.41 -1.92
CA TRP A 76 -3.57 16.70 -0.83
C TRP A 76 -2.42 17.56 -1.37
N ALA A 77 -2.02 18.62 -0.66
CA ALA A 77 -0.97 19.52 -1.15
C ALA A 77 0.40 18.85 -1.39
N ALA A 78 0.69 17.72 -0.72
CA ALA A 78 1.90 16.93 -0.97
C ALA A 78 1.86 16.11 -2.27
N GLY A 79 0.72 16.14 -2.97
CA GLY A 79 0.49 15.52 -4.27
C GLY A 79 0.20 14.02 -4.23
N GLN A 80 -0.48 13.53 -5.27
CA GLN A 80 -0.97 12.16 -5.43
C GLN A 80 -0.88 11.75 -6.91
N ILE A 81 -0.98 10.44 -7.18
CA ILE A 81 -1.26 9.96 -8.53
C ILE A 81 -2.71 10.32 -8.88
N ASN A 82 -2.93 10.98 -10.01
CA ASN A 82 -4.25 11.32 -10.51
C ASN A 82 -4.77 10.19 -11.41
N VAL A 83 -5.81 9.49 -10.94
CA VAL A 83 -6.52 8.42 -11.66
C VAL A 83 -7.89 8.90 -12.15
N GLY A 84 -8.17 10.21 -12.02
CA GLY A 84 -9.38 10.88 -12.48
C GLY A 84 -9.38 11.22 -13.98
N THR A 85 -8.23 11.14 -14.66
CA THR A 85 -8.05 11.45 -16.09
C THR A 85 -7.55 10.24 -16.88
N ASP A 86 -7.92 10.15 -18.15
CA ASP A 86 -7.46 9.10 -19.08
C ASP A 86 -5.96 9.26 -19.43
N ASP A 87 -5.37 10.44 -19.19
CA ASP A 87 -3.94 10.72 -19.42
C ASP A 87 -3.01 9.81 -18.60
N VAL A 88 -3.52 9.16 -17.55
CA VAL A 88 -2.75 8.23 -16.72
C VAL A 88 -2.49 6.88 -17.42
N ILE A 89 -3.33 6.50 -18.39
CA ILE A 89 -3.32 5.15 -18.98
C ILE A 89 -1.95 4.81 -19.60
N PRO A 90 -1.33 5.67 -20.45
CA PRO A 90 -0.03 5.34 -21.03
C PRO A 90 1.09 5.15 -19.98
N PHE A 91 1.01 5.86 -18.86
CA PHE A 91 1.97 5.67 -17.76
C PHE A 91 1.75 4.33 -17.06
N PHE A 92 0.50 3.90 -16.89
CA PHE A 92 0.20 2.58 -16.33
C PHE A 92 0.61 1.46 -17.28
N GLU A 93 0.37 1.58 -18.59
CA GLU A 93 0.83 0.60 -19.60
C GLU A 93 2.36 0.43 -19.57
N GLN A 94 3.09 1.55 -19.51
CA GLN A 94 4.55 1.51 -19.37
C GLN A 94 4.95 0.83 -18.06
N PHE A 95 4.27 1.16 -16.98
CA PHE A 95 4.61 0.68 -15.65
C PHE A 95 4.32 -0.82 -15.49
N SER A 96 3.15 -1.30 -15.90
CA SER A 96 2.79 -2.72 -15.90
C SER A 96 3.76 -3.53 -16.74
N SER A 97 4.04 -3.08 -17.96
CA SER A 97 5.02 -3.73 -18.86
C SER A 97 6.40 -3.92 -18.20
N ARG A 98 6.92 -2.87 -17.52
CA ARG A 98 8.21 -2.96 -16.82
C ARG A 98 8.19 -3.95 -15.66
N ILE A 99 7.10 -4.02 -14.92
CA ILE A 99 6.99 -4.86 -13.72
C ILE A 99 6.74 -6.33 -14.09
N HIS A 100 5.90 -6.58 -15.08
CA HIS A 100 5.56 -7.93 -15.56
C HIS A 100 6.75 -8.69 -16.16
N GLN A 101 7.77 -7.99 -16.67
CA GLN A 101 9.03 -8.61 -17.12
C GLN A 101 9.75 -9.42 -16.03
N TYR A 102 9.46 -9.15 -14.76
CA TYR A 102 10.05 -9.84 -13.62
C TYR A 102 9.11 -10.86 -12.98
N ASP A 103 8.01 -11.25 -13.61
CA ASP A 103 6.99 -12.15 -13.02
C ASP A 103 6.48 -11.61 -11.67
N CYS A 104 6.24 -10.30 -11.63
CA CYS A 104 5.73 -9.57 -10.46
C CYS A 104 4.40 -8.93 -10.83
N ALA A 105 3.41 -9.03 -9.95
CA ALA A 105 2.14 -8.36 -10.14
C ALA A 105 2.21 -6.88 -9.73
N LEU A 106 1.39 -6.04 -10.37
CA LEU A 106 1.29 -4.61 -10.14
C LEU A 106 -0.17 -4.22 -9.86
N MET A 107 -0.43 -3.59 -8.71
CA MET A 107 -1.76 -3.07 -8.36
C MET A 107 -1.72 -1.62 -7.88
N CYS A 108 -2.83 -0.90 -8.02
CA CYS A 108 -2.94 0.49 -7.55
C CYS A 108 -3.92 0.60 -6.38
N GLN A 109 -3.57 1.38 -5.35
CA GLN A 109 -4.57 1.86 -4.39
C GLN A 109 -5.26 3.11 -4.94
N ILE A 110 -6.55 3.02 -5.22
CA ILE A 110 -7.39 4.15 -5.61
C ILE A 110 -8.24 4.61 -4.43
N SER A 111 -8.39 5.92 -4.25
CA SER A 111 -9.11 6.46 -3.10
C SER A 111 -9.67 7.86 -3.32
N HIS A 112 -10.57 8.23 -2.41
CA HIS A 112 -11.07 9.57 -2.21
C HIS A 112 -10.76 9.99 -0.76
N LEU A 113 -10.07 11.09 -0.55
CA LEU A 113 -9.63 11.58 0.77
C LEU A 113 -10.81 11.99 1.66
N GLY A 114 -11.92 12.38 1.06
CA GLY A 114 -13.12 12.81 1.77
C GLY A 114 -12.82 14.03 2.63
N ARG A 115 -13.17 14.00 3.93
CA ARG A 115 -12.87 15.10 4.86
C ARG A 115 -11.37 15.40 5.05
N ARG A 116 -10.46 14.51 4.64
CA ARG A 116 -9.01 14.72 4.67
C ARG A 116 -8.49 15.51 3.46
N ALA A 117 -9.31 15.71 2.43
CA ALA A 117 -8.92 16.53 1.29
C ALA A 117 -8.66 17.97 1.75
N GLU A 118 -7.67 18.63 1.16
CA GLU A 118 -7.32 20.01 1.48
C GLU A 118 -8.04 20.95 0.50
N SER A 119 -8.93 21.80 1.00
CA SER A 119 -9.76 22.70 0.18
C SER A 119 -9.00 23.84 -0.51
N TYR A 120 -7.69 23.94 -0.26
CA TYR A 120 -6.78 24.91 -0.89
C TYR A 120 -5.79 24.23 -1.86
N ALA A 121 -5.91 22.91 -2.07
CA ALA A 121 -5.15 22.19 -3.07
C ALA A 121 -5.83 22.26 -4.45
N GLY A 122 -5.04 22.13 -5.52
CA GLY A 122 -5.54 22.08 -6.91
C GLY A 122 -6.46 23.25 -7.26
N ASP A 123 -7.66 22.93 -7.73
CA ASP A 123 -8.69 23.90 -8.17
C ASP A 123 -9.53 24.49 -7.02
N TRP A 124 -9.05 24.35 -5.77
CA TRP A 124 -9.69 24.89 -4.56
C TRP A 124 -11.13 24.40 -4.36
N LEU A 125 -11.37 23.13 -4.72
CA LEU A 125 -12.65 22.48 -4.54
C LEU A 125 -12.89 22.17 -3.05
N PRO A 126 -14.14 22.26 -2.58
CA PRO A 126 -14.45 21.93 -1.19
C PRO A 126 -14.21 20.44 -0.93
N ALA A 127 -13.62 20.12 0.22
CA ALA A 127 -13.62 18.76 0.72
C ALA A 127 -15.07 18.28 0.91
N ILE A 128 -15.34 17.01 0.65
CA ILE A 128 -16.67 16.39 0.79
C ILE A 128 -16.61 15.20 1.74
N ALA A 129 -17.69 14.96 2.48
CA ALA A 129 -17.77 13.89 3.46
C ALA A 129 -19.23 13.50 3.73
N PRO A 130 -19.51 12.36 4.40
CA PRO A 130 -20.86 12.01 4.81
C PRO A 130 -21.53 13.07 5.70
N SER A 131 -20.75 13.76 6.54
CA SER A 131 -21.23 14.80 7.46
C SER A 131 -20.20 15.95 7.59
N PRO A 132 -20.62 17.17 7.99
CA PRO A 132 -19.76 18.35 8.02
C PRO A 132 -18.88 18.38 9.29
N ILE A 133 -18.12 17.30 9.52
CA ILE A 133 -17.30 17.10 10.72
C ILE A 133 -15.86 17.47 10.38
N ARG A 134 -15.34 18.46 11.09
CA ARG A 134 -13.97 18.94 10.93
C ARG A 134 -12.97 17.79 11.07
N GLU A 135 -12.04 17.70 10.14
CA GLU A 135 -10.93 16.77 10.20
C GLU A 135 -9.81 17.34 11.10
N THR A 136 -9.14 16.49 11.88
CA THR A 136 -8.22 16.96 12.93
C THR A 136 -6.82 17.32 12.41
N LEU A 137 -6.24 16.51 11.52
CA LEU A 137 -4.85 16.63 11.05
C LEU A 137 -4.66 17.73 10.00
N HIS A 138 -5.45 17.68 8.92
CA HIS A 138 -5.49 18.58 7.77
C HIS A 138 -6.42 19.78 8.00
N ARG A 139 -7.30 19.71 9.01
CA ARG A 139 -8.12 20.83 9.50
C ARG A 139 -9.23 21.29 8.56
N SER A 140 -9.49 20.55 7.49
CA SER A 140 -10.57 20.79 6.55
C SER A 140 -11.95 20.64 7.21
N ILE A 141 -12.90 21.48 6.79
CA ILE A 141 -14.31 21.38 7.15
C ILE A 141 -15.05 20.98 5.87
N PRO A 142 -15.53 19.74 5.76
CA PRO A 142 -16.11 19.25 4.52
C PRO A 142 -17.56 19.72 4.32
N LYS A 143 -17.98 19.84 3.06
CA LYS A 143 -19.39 19.85 2.68
C LYS A 143 -19.99 18.45 2.91
N ALA A 144 -21.17 18.41 3.51
CA ALA A 144 -21.96 17.16 3.56
C ALA A 144 -22.39 16.77 2.14
N MET A 145 -22.07 15.55 1.73
CA MET A 145 -22.40 15.04 0.42
C MET A 145 -23.91 14.95 0.23
N ASP A 146 -24.39 15.46 -0.90
CA ASP A 146 -25.75 15.20 -1.36
C ASP A 146 -25.78 13.96 -2.29
N ARG A 147 -26.96 13.62 -2.82
CA ARG A 147 -27.11 12.48 -3.74
C ARG A 147 -26.26 12.63 -5.00
N HIS A 148 -26.12 13.84 -5.51
CA HIS A 148 -25.35 14.10 -6.72
C HIS A 148 -23.86 13.85 -6.46
N ASP A 149 -23.34 14.33 -5.34
CA ASP A 149 -21.96 14.04 -4.91
C ASP A 149 -21.70 12.55 -4.80
N ILE A 150 -22.59 11.81 -4.14
CA ILE A 150 -22.46 10.36 -3.97
C ILE A 150 -22.41 9.66 -5.34
N ASN A 151 -23.36 9.95 -6.22
CA ASN A 151 -23.43 9.34 -7.55
C ASN A 151 -22.21 9.67 -8.41
N ARG A 152 -21.71 10.92 -8.33
CA ARG A 152 -20.52 11.36 -9.06
C ARG A 152 -19.28 10.62 -8.57
N VAL A 153 -19.07 10.54 -7.25
CA VAL A 153 -17.89 9.89 -6.67
C VAL A 153 -17.91 8.39 -6.93
N VAL A 154 -19.07 7.72 -6.84
CA VAL A 154 -19.21 6.31 -7.22
C VAL A 154 -18.75 6.07 -8.66
N LYS A 155 -19.21 6.88 -9.62
CA LYS A 155 -18.74 6.82 -11.02
C LYS A 155 -17.25 7.11 -11.18
N ALA A 156 -16.70 8.01 -10.36
CA ALA A 156 -15.28 8.34 -10.38
C ALA A 156 -14.41 7.13 -9.98
N TYR A 157 -14.81 6.40 -8.93
CA TYR A 157 -14.17 5.13 -8.55
C TYR A 157 -14.21 4.10 -9.68
N GLY A 158 -15.37 3.89 -10.32
CA GLY A 158 -15.49 2.98 -11.45
C GLY A 158 -14.60 3.36 -12.63
N SER A 159 -14.58 4.65 -12.98
CA SER A 159 -13.74 5.18 -14.07
C SER A 159 -12.25 5.05 -13.77
N ALA A 160 -11.85 5.25 -12.52
CA ALA A 160 -10.48 5.04 -12.07
C ALA A 160 -10.07 3.55 -12.15
N ALA A 161 -10.94 2.64 -11.72
CA ALA A 161 -10.69 1.20 -11.83
C ALA A 161 -10.59 0.75 -13.30
N ARG A 162 -11.44 1.27 -14.19
CA ARG A 162 -11.33 1.07 -15.64
C ARG A 162 -9.95 1.47 -16.16
N ARG A 163 -9.44 2.64 -15.80
CA ARG A 163 -8.11 3.12 -16.23
C ARG A 163 -6.99 2.22 -15.71
N CYS A 164 -7.13 1.69 -14.50
CA CYS A 164 -6.19 0.69 -13.97
C CYS A 164 -6.20 -0.59 -14.81
N LEU A 165 -7.37 -1.10 -15.20
CA LEU A 165 -7.48 -2.26 -16.09
C LEU A 165 -6.92 -1.97 -17.49
N GLU A 166 -7.32 -0.86 -18.11
CA GLU A 166 -6.82 -0.43 -19.43
C GLU A 166 -5.30 -0.22 -19.43
N GLY A 167 -4.74 0.27 -18.32
CA GLY A 167 -3.30 0.41 -18.10
C GLY A 167 -2.56 -0.92 -17.86
N GLY A 168 -3.23 -2.06 -17.93
CA GLY A 168 -2.64 -3.38 -17.75
C GLY A 168 -2.24 -3.71 -16.31
N LEU A 169 -2.82 -3.04 -15.29
CA LEU A 169 -2.60 -3.44 -13.90
C LEU A 169 -3.29 -4.78 -13.64
N ASP A 170 -2.81 -5.55 -12.65
CA ASP A 170 -3.39 -6.85 -12.28
C ASP A 170 -4.59 -6.71 -11.33
N GLY A 171 -4.80 -5.52 -10.78
CA GLY A 171 -5.85 -5.24 -9.81
C GLY A 171 -5.75 -3.89 -9.13
N ILE A 172 -6.69 -3.63 -8.23
CA ILE A 172 -6.73 -2.44 -7.38
C ILE A 172 -7.07 -2.79 -5.93
N GLU A 173 -6.76 -1.88 -5.01
CA GLU A 173 -7.42 -1.83 -3.70
C GLU A 173 -8.09 -0.47 -3.50
N THR A 174 -9.23 -0.45 -2.81
CA THR A 174 -9.79 0.78 -2.23
C THR A 174 -9.37 0.90 -0.76
N LEU A 175 -9.53 2.08 -0.15
CA LEU A 175 -9.15 2.33 1.25
C LEU A 175 -10.37 2.68 2.11
N ALA A 176 -10.68 1.83 3.09
CA ALA A 176 -11.76 1.93 4.05
C ALA A 176 -11.19 2.06 5.48
N SER A 177 -10.80 3.29 5.82
CA SER A 177 -10.42 3.76 7.16
C SER A 177 -10.69 5.27 7.18
N ALA A 178 -9.72 6.13 7.47
CA ALA A 178 -9.94 7.57 7.49
C ALA A 178 -10.22 8.21 6.11
N HIS A 179 -10.34 7.43 5.04
CA HIS A 179 -10.72 7.84 3.68
C HIS A 179 -12.23 7.71 3.44
N LEU A 180 -12.75 8.26 2.34
CA LEU A 180 -14.18 8.47 2.17
C LEU A 180 -15.04 7.22 2.43
N ILE A 181 -14.64 6.04 1.94
CA ILE A 181 -15.37 4.79 2.22
C ILE A 181 -15.45 4.55 3.73
N GLY A 182 -14.32 4.56 4.44
CA GLY A 182 -14.34 4.33 5.89
C GLY A 182 -14.95 5.50 6.68
N GLN A 183 -14.98 6.72 6.14
CA GLN A 183 -15.73 7.82 6.72
C GLN A 183 -17.24 7.57 6.71
N PHE A 184 -17.77 6.89 5.67
CA PHE A 184 -19.16 6.44 5.68
C PHE A 184 -19.38 5.28 6.64
N LEU A 185 -18.39 4.40 6.79
CA LEU A 185 -18.46 3.27 7.73
C LEU A 185 -18.44 3.72 9.19
N SER A 186 -17.68 4.74 9.56
CA SER A 186 -17.51 5.16 10.96
C SER A 186 -18.69 6.00 11.48
N PRO A 187 -19.26 5.69 12.66
CA PRO A 187 -20.39 6.44 13.21
C PRO A 187 -19.96 7.83 13.71
N LYS A 188 -18.67 7.98 14.05
CA LYS A 188 -18.05 9.25 14.42
C LYS A 188 -18.07 10.26 13.27
N THR A 189 -17.86 9.81 12.04
CA THR A 189 -17.79 10.70 10.88
C THR A 189 -19.06 10.71 10.04
N ASN A 190 -19.94 9.72 10.21
CA ASN A 190 -21.22 9.61 9.51
C ASN A 190 -22.40 9.79 10.47
N GLN A 191 -22.89 11.03 10.56
CA GLN A 191 -24.07 11.42 11.34
C GLN A 191 -25.32 11.60 10.46
N ARG A 192 -25.35 10.96 9.29
CA ARG A 192 -26.50 11.05 8.38
C ARG A 192 -27.70 10.30 8.95
N THR A 193 -28.89 10.79 8.60
CA THR A 193 -30.19 10.20 8.97
C THR A 193 -30.95 9.64 7.77
N ASP A 194 -30.34 9.66 6.58
CA ASP A 194 -30.88 9.06 5.35
C ASP A 194 -30.37 7.61 5.17
N GLU A 195 -30.60 7.01 4.00
CA GLU A 195 -30.23 5.62 3.72
C GLU A 195 -28.71 5.34 3.68
N PHE A 196 -27.87 6.35 3.92
CA PHE A 196 -26.42 6.21 4.01
C PHE A 196 -25.88 6.36 5.43
N GLY A 197 -26.72 6.55 6.44
CA GLY A 197 -26.31 6.63 7.85
C GLY A 197 -27.26 5.95 8.82
N GLY A 198 -26.92 6.03 10.11
CA GLY A 198 -27.63 5.32 11.17
C GLY A 198 -27.21 3.86 11.26
N SER A 199 -27.99 2.94 10.69
CA SER A 199 -27.72 1.50 10.79
C SER A 199 -26.39 1.12 10.11
N LEU A 200 -25.79 0.00 10.56
CA LEU A 200 -24.57 -0.54 9.95
C LEU A 200 -24.77 -0.84 8.46
N GLU A 201 -25.92 -1.40 8.07
CA GLU A 201 -26.28 -1.64 6.67
C GLU A 201 -26.25 -0.34 5.84
N ASN A 202 -26.86 0.74 6.34
CA ASN A 202 -26.87 2.04 5.67
C ASN A 202 -25.46 2.63 5.57
N ARG A 203 -24.64 2.52 6.62
CA ARG A 203 -23.23 2.95 6.61
C ARG A 203 -22.41 2.18 5.57
N CYS A 204 -22.68 0.89 5.37
CA CYS A 204 -22.03 0.05 4.35
C CYS A 204 -22.44 0.40 2.91
N ARG A 205 -23.65 0.97 2.73
CA ARG A 205 -24.26 1.20 1.41
C ARG A 205 -23.36 1.97 0.45
N PHE A 206 -22.72 3.05 0.89
CA PHE A 206 -21.82 3.83 0.03
C PHE A 206 -20.65 2.98 -0.49
N GLY A 207 -19.99 2.24 0.40
CA GLY A 207 -18.87 1.38 0.03
C GLY A 207 -19.30 0.26 -0.93
N LEU A 208 -20.48 -0.34 -0.72
CA LEU A 208 -21.02 -1.35 -1.64
C LEU A 208 -21.30 -0.77 -3.03
N LEU A 209 -21.97 0.38 -3.13
CA LEU A 209 -22.21 1.07 -4.41
C LEU A 209 -20.91 1.38 -5.16
N VAL A 210 -19.87 1.79 -4.45
CA VAL A 210 -18.54 2.01 -5.04
C VAL A 210 -18.00 0.72 -5.67
N HIS A 211 -18.07 -0.41 -4.96
CA HIS A 211 -17.54 -1.67 -5.46
C HIS A 211 -18.42 -2.30 -6.56
N GLU A 212 -19.74 -2.09 -6.52
CA GLU A 212 -20.65 -2.46 -7.61
C GLU A 212 -20.29 -1.72 -8.91
N GLU A 213 -20.08 -0.40 -8.83
CA GLU A 213 -19.68 0.40 -9.99
C GLU A 213 -18.28 0.05 -10.49
N ILE A 214 -17.33 -0.26 -9.59
CA ILE A 214 -16.03 -0.83 -9.96
C ILE A 214 -16.25 -2.12 -10.77
N ARG A 215 -17.01 -3.09 -10.24
CA ARG A 215 -17.27 -4.36 -10.92
C ARG A 215 -17.97 -4.19 -12.25
N ARG A 216 -18.88 -3.22 -12.39
CA ARG A 216 -19.52 -2.89 -13.67
C ARG A 216 -18.51 -2.47 -14.75
N GLN A 217 -17.41 -1.85 -14.35
CA GLN A 217 -16.39 -1.30 -15.26
C GLN A 217 -15.28 -2.29 -15.60
N VAL A 218 -14.87 -3.12 -14.64
CA VAL A 218 -13.71 -4.02 -14.78
C VAL A 218 -14.07 -5.51 -14.87
N GLY A 219 -15.34 -5.85 -14.65
CA GLY A 219 -15.83 -7.22 -14.62
C GLY A 219 -15.38 -8.01 -13.39
N ASP A 220 -15.72 -9.30 -13.39
CA ASP A 220 -15.37 -10.19 -12.29
C ASP A 220 -13.88 -10.56 -12.31
N ALA A 221 -13.28 -10.80 -13.49
CA ALA A 221 -11.91 -11.32 -13.56
C ALA A 221 -10.87 -10.42 -12.87
N PHE A 222 -10.96 -9.09 -13.01
CA PHE A 222 -10.00 -8.15 -12.44
C PHE A 222 -9.98 -8.19 -10.90
N VAL A 223 -8.79 -8.19 -10.30
CA VAL A 223 -8.67 -8.31 -8.83
C VAL A 223 -9.02 -6.99 -8.16
N VAL A 224 -9.96 -7.03 -7.21
CA VAL A 224 -10.40 -5.86 -6.43
C VAL A 224 -10.32 -6.18 -4.94
N GLY A 225 -9.52 -5.44 -4.19
CA GLY A 225 -9.41 -5.58 -2.74
C GLY A 225 -9.93 -4.38 -1.96
N LEU A 226 -10.09 -4.60 -0.65
CA LEU A 226 -10.43 -3.57 0.31
C LEU A 226 -9.34 -3.47 1.37
N ARG A 227 -8.62 -2.34 1.40
CA ARG A 227 -7.74 -2.02 2.52
C ARG A 227 -8.57 -1.50 3.68
N PHE A 228 -8.79 -2.36 4.66
CA PHE A 228 -9.87 -2.26 5.63
C PHE A 228 -9.32 -2.14 7.06
N VAL A 229 -9.88 -1.21 7.84
CA VAL A 229 -9.57 -1.12 9.27
C VAL A 229 -10.24 -2.26 10.02
N VAL A 230 -9.43 -3.10 10.67
CA VAL A 230 -9.94 -4.28 11.37
C VAL A 230 -10.39 -3.96 12.79
N ASP A 231 -9.88 -2.88 13.39
CA ASP A 231 -10.16 -2.48 14.77
C ASP A 231 -9.71 -1.02 14.99
N GLU A 232 -10.62 -0.13 15.42
CA GLU A 232 -10.31 1.26 15.79
C GLU A 232 -10.28 1.51 17.30
N LYS A 233 -10.22 0.45 18.12
CA LYS A 233 -10.22 0.44 19.60
C LYS A 233 -11.60 0.70 20.24
N GLY A 234 -12.66 0.85 19.44
CA GLY A 234 -14.04 1.05 19.91
C GLY A 234 -14.31 2.40 20.55
N GLY A 235 -15.39 2.49 21.32
CA GLY A 235 -15.85 3.75 21.93
C GLY A 235 -16.68 4.57 20.95
N GLU A 236 -16.16 5.73 20.54
CA GLU A 236 -16.78 6.53 19.46
C GLU A 236 -16.31 6.06 18.07
N ASP A 237 -15.20 5.34 18.00
CA ASP A 237 -14.66 4.74 16.78
C ASP A 237 -15.14 3.27 16.64
N LEU A 238 -14.87 2.63 15.48
CA LEU A 238 -15.33 1.27 15.22
C LEU A 238 -14.70 0.23 16.17
N SER A 239 -15.53 -0.65 16.76
CA SER A 239 -15.02 -1.82 17.48
C SER A 239 -14.57 -2.93 16.52
N PHE A 240 -13.80 -3.89 17.03
CA PHE A 240 -13.43 -5.08 16.27
C PHE A 240 -14.66 -5.86 15.78
N GLU A 241 -15.68 -6.02 16.62
CA GLU A 241 -16.94 -6.71 16.31
C GLU A 241 -17.72 -5.99 15.21
N GLU A 242 -17.85 -4.66 15.28
CA GLU A 242 -18.46 -3.88 14.20
C GLU A 242 -17.68 -4.03 12.89
N CYS A 243 -16.34 -4.05 12.96
CA CYS A 243 -15.50 -4.28 11.79
C CYS A 243 -15.71 -5.68 11.18
N LEU A 244 -15.94 -6.71 11.99
CA LEU A 244 -16.29 -8.05 11.52
C LEU A 244 -17.66 -8.07 10.83
N GLU A 245 -18.67 -7.40 11.40
CA GLU A 245 -19.99 -7.28 10.76
C GLU A 245 -19.89 -6.57 9.42
N ILE A 246 -19.17 -5.45 9.35
CA ILE A 246 -18.90 -4.72 8.11
C ILE A 246 -18.18 -5.62 7.09
N ALA A 247 -17.12 -6.33 7.50
CA ALA A 247 -16.39 -7.23 6.62
C ALA A 247 -17.29 -8.34 6.05
N SER A 248 -18.21 -8.88 6.87
CA SER A 248 -19.20 -9.87 6.43
C SER A 248 -20.13 -9.31 5.34
N HIS A 249 -20.57 -8.05 5.45
CA HIS A 249 -21.36 -7.41 4.40
C HIS A 249 -20.60 -7.29 3.07
N PHE A 250 -19.32 -6.89 3.11
CA PHE A 250 -18.50 -6.80 1.90
C PHE A 250 -18.17 -8.18 1.31
N GLU A 251 -17.89 -9.17 2.15
CA GLU A 251 -17.64 -10.54 1.69
C GLU A 251 -18.88 -11.16 1.06
N ALA A 252 -20.05 -11.05 1.72
CA ALA A 252 -21.32 -11.59 1.22
C ALA A 252 -21.75 -10.95 -0.12
N SER A 253 -21.29 -9.73 -0.42
CA SER A 253 -21.57 -9.07 -1.70
C SER A 253 -20.85 -9.72 -2.90
N GLY A 254 -19.76 -10.46 -2.66
CA GLY A 254 -18.90 -11.01 -3.71
C GLY A 254 -18.15 -9.95 -4.53
N LEU A 255 -18.14 -8.68 -4.10
CA LEU A 255 -17.57 -7.58 -4.87
C LEU A 255 -16.06 -7.40 -4.66
N ILE A 256 -15.49 -8.00 -3.61
CA ILE A 256 -14.05 -7.93 -3.29
C ILE A 256 -13.42 -9.32 -3.23
N ASP A 257 -12.12 -9.40 -3.54
CA ASP A 257 -11.35 -10.64 -3.64
C ASP A 257 -10.33 -10.80 -2.50
N PHE A 258 -10.04 -9.75 -1.72
CA PHE A 258 -9.14 -9.81 -0.57
C PHE A 258 -9.35 -8.63 0.40
N PHE A 259 -8.92 -8.81 1.64
CA PHE A 259 -8.74 -7.74 2.62
C PHE A 259 -7.26 -7.42 2.81
N ASN A 260 -6.92 -6.13 2.87
CA ASN A 260 -5.62 -5.67 3.33
C ASN A 260 -5.81 -4.95 4.68
N GLY A 261 -5.57 -5.68 5.78
CA GLY A 261 -5.89 -5.23 7.13
C GLY A 261 -5.01 -4.06 7.58
N ILE A 262 -5.64 -3.05 8.18
CA ILE A 262 -4.98 -1.96 8.91
C ILE A 262 -5.61 -1.82 10.29
N TYR A 263 -4.91 -1.16 11.21
CA TYR A 263 -5.33 -1.04 12.61
C TYR A 263 -5.38 0.43 13.02
N GLY A 264 -6.32 0.74 13.90
CA GLY A 264 -6.47 2.05 14.54
C GLY A 264 -6.85 3.17 13.58
N THR A 265 -6.73 4.40 14.09
CA THR A 265 -7.20 5.59 13.38
C THR A 265 -6.04 6.33 12.70
N MET A 266 -6.39 7.24 11.79
CA MET A 266 -5.42 8.12 11.12
C MET A 266 -5.73 9.61 11.35
N ASP A 267 -6.60 9.91 12.32
CA ASP A 267 -7.14 11.27 12.55
C ASP A 267 -6.10 12.24 13.13
N THR A 268 -5.05 11.72 13.78
CA THR A 268 -3.95 12.53 14.31
C THR A 268 -2.62 12.02 13.78
N GLU A 269 -1.59 12.87 13.80
CA GLU A 269 -0.24 12.46 13.41
C GLU A 269 0.28 11.31 14.28
N MET A 270 -0.02 11.34 15.59
CA MET A 270 0.35 10.27 16.52
C MET A 270 -0.36 8.95 16.19
N ALA A 271 -1.69 8.98 16.00
CA ALA A 271 -2.45 7.78 15.65
C ALA A 271 -1.97 7.20 14.32
N LEU A 272 -1.75 8.05 13.31
CA LEU A 272 -1.20 7.65 12.03
C LEU A 272 0.20 7.01 12.17
N ALA A 273 1.09 7.58 12.98
CA ALA A 273 2.46 7.11 13.17
C ALA A 273 2.58 5.87 14.06
N VAL A 274 1.63 5.62 14.96
CA VAL A 274 1.65 4.47 15.89
C VAL A 274 0.81 3.31 15.39
N ASP A 275 -0.42 3.60 14.94
CA ASP A 275 -1.38 2.57 14.56
C ASP A 275 -1.12 2.10 13.13
N ASN A 276 -0.97 3.02 12.19
CA ASN A 276 -0.94 2.67 10.76
C ASN A 276 0.49 2.57 10.19
N MET A 277 1.42 3.37 10.70
CA MET A 277 2.80 3.41 10.23
C MET A 277 3.84 3.28 11.37
N PRO A 278 3.73 2.26 12.24
CA PRO A 278 4.52 2.12 13.47
C PRO A 278 6.02 2.29 13.21
N GLY A 279 6.63 3.31 13.82
CA GLY A 279 8.05 3.65 13.74
C GLY A 279 8.91 2.85 14.74
N MET A 280 10.15 3.30 14.94
CA MET A 280 11.15 2.62 15.79
C MET A 280 10.65 2.36 17.23
N ALA A 281 9.81 3.26 17.76
CA ALA A 281 9.31 3.21 19.13
C ALA A 281 8.24 2.14 19.39
N SER A 282 7.64 1.56 18.35
CA SER A 282 6.63 0.51 18.51
C SER A 282 7.27 -0.86 18.80
N PRO A 283 6.50 -1.90 19.06
CA PRO A 283 6.95 -3.28 18.86
C PRO A 283 7.14 -3.62 17.37
N ILE A 284 7.79 -4.75 17.08
CA ILE A 284 7.75 -5.37 15.73
C ILE A 284 6.36 -5.98 15.53
N ALA A 285 5.79 -5.81 14.33
CA ALA A 285 4.49 -6.36 13.93
C ALA A 285 3.36 -6.19 14.98
N PRO A 286 3.15 -4.98 15.55
CA PRO A 286 2.31 -4.78 16.72
C PRO A 286 0.85 -5.23 16.55
N TRP A 287 0.36 -5.28 15.32
CA TRP A 287 -1.05 -5.57 15.00
C TRP A 287 -1.26 -6.91 14.31
N LEU A 288 -0.18 -7.70 14.11
CA LEU A 288 -0.26 -8.98 13.40
C LEU A 288 -1.23 -9.95 14.06
N ALA A 289 -1.24 -10.03 15.39
CA ALA A 289 -2.15 -10.91 16.12
C ALA A 289 -3.63 -10.53 15.91
N ARG A 290 -3.97 -9.23 15.98
CA ARG A 290 -5.34 -8.74 15.78
C ARG A 290 -5.82 -8.97 14.34
N VAL A 291 -4.94 -8.79 13.35
CA VAL A 291 -5.28 -9.10 11.95
C VAL A 291 -5.38 -10.61 11.71
N GLY A 292 -4.56 -11.41 12.39
CA GLY A 292 -4.69 -12.88 12.36
C GLY A 292 -6.02 -13.36 12.96
N GLU A 293 -6.50 -12.70 14.01
CA GLU A 293 -7.84 -12.93 14.59
C GLU A 293 -8.94 -12.53 13.60
N PHE A 294 -8.81 -11.39 12.93
CA PHE A 294 -9.72 -10.98 11.85
C PHE A 294 -9.79 -12.05 10.75
N LYS A 295 -8.63 -12.58 10.33
CA LYS A 295 -8.56 -13.64 9.31
C LYS A 295 -9.34 -14.90 9.68
N GLN A 296 -9.48 -15.24 10.96
CA GLN A 296 -10.28 -16.40 11.38
C GLN A 296 -11.78 -16.24 11.13
N HIS A 297 -12.25 -15.01 10.89
CA HIS A 297 -13.66 -14.68 10.75
C HIS A 297 -14.08 -14.36 9.30
N VAL A 298 -13.13 -14.34 8.36
CA VAL A 298 -13.40 -14.08 6.93
C VAL A 298 -12.89 -15.24 6.09
N GLY A 299 -13.58 -15.52 4.98
CA GLY A 299 -13.18 -16.52 3.99
C GLY A 299 -12.26 -15.98 2.89
N LEU A 300 -12.19 -14.66 2.72
CA LEU A 300 -11.30 -14.03 1.74
C LEU A 300 -9.83 -13.97 2.21
N PRO A 301 -8.86 -13.99 1.28
CA PRO A 301 -7.45 -13.76 1.59
C PRO A 301 -7.20 -12.48 2.39
N VAL A 302 -6.31 -12.55 3.38
CA VAL A 302 -5.94 -11.41 4.24
C VAL A 302 -4.46 -11.07 4.13
N PHE A 303 -4.19 -9.81 3.82
CA PHE A 303 -2.85 -9.23 3.76
C PHE A 303 -2.66 -8.24 4.91
N HIS A 304 -1.42 -8.03 5.36
CA HIS A 304 -1.13 -7.02 6.38
C HIS A 304 0.31 -6.55 6.33
N ALA A 305 0.50 -5.27 6.69
CA ALA A 305 1.79 -4.61 6.83
C ALA A 305 2.12 -4.31 8.30
N ALA A 306 2.28 -3.03 8.65
CA ALA A 306 2.58 -2.54 10.00
C ALA A 306 3.84 -3.15 10.66
N ARG A 307 5.02 -2.82 10.10
CA ARG A 307 6.34 -3.12 10.70
C ARG A 307 6.63 -4.62 10.86
N ILE A 308 6.24 -5.42 9.88
CA ILE A 308 6.87 -6.71 9.61
C ILE A 308 8.15 -6.41 8.81
N THR A 309 9.29 -6.41 9.50
CA THR A 309 10.57 -5.90 8.96
C THR A 309 11.64 -6.96 8.75
N ASP A 310 11.46 -8.13 9.34
CA ASP A 310 12.39 -9.24 9.32
C ASP A 310 11.71 -10.53 8.82
N ILE A 311 12.54 -11.46 8.32
CA ILE A 311 12.08 -12.69 7.69
C ILE A 311 11.48 -13.66 8.72
N ALA A 312 12.00 -13.70 9.95
CA ALA A 312 11.48 -14.59 10.99
C ALA A 312 10.01 -14.27 11.31
N THR A 313 9.69 -12.99 11.51
CA THR A 313 8.31 -12.53 11.71
C THR A 313 7.43 -12.77 10.49
N ALA A 314 7.98 -12.55 9.28
CA ALA A 314 7.25 -12.81 8.04
C ALA A 314 6.91 -14.31 7.87
N ARG A 315 7.87 -15.22 8.13
CA ARG A 315 7.65 -16.67 8.12
C ARG A 315 6.60 -17.07 9.15
N TYR A 316 6.71 -16.55 10.38
CA TYR A 316 5.73 -16.80 11.44
C TYR A 316 4.31 -16.43 11.00
N ALA A 317 4.13 -15.25 10.39
CA ALA A 317 2.83 -14.80 9.92
C ALA A 317 2.16 -15.75 8.91
N ILE A 318 2.95 -16.37 8.02
CA ILE A 318 2.43 -17.33 7.03
C ILE A 318 2.24 -18.71 7.64
N THR A 319 3.23 -19.22 8.39
CA THR A 319 3.21 -20.58 8.98
C THR A 319 2.06 -20.74 9.97
N GLU A 320 1.80 -19.73 10.79
CA GLU A 320 0.69 -19.74 11.76
C GLU A 320 -0.66 -19.34 11.15
N ASN A 321 -0.74 -19.25 9.81
CA ASN A 321 -1.96 -18.88 9.09
C ASN A 321 -2.58 -17.54 9.55
N LEU A 322 -1.74 -16.58 9.97
CA LEU A 322 -2.20 -15.24 10.35
C LEU A 322 -2.43 -14.35 9.12
N LEU A 323 -1.69 -14.59 8.04
CA LEU A 323 -1.79 -13.88 6.76
C LEU A 323 -1.68 -14.83 5.57
N ASP A 324 -2.20 -14.44 4.42
CA ASP A 324 -2.02 -15.15 3.15
C ASP A 324 -0.85 -14.60 2.34
N LEU A 325 -0.71 -13.27 2.34
CA LEU A 325 0.48 -12.54 1.92
C LEU A 325 0.98 -11.64 3.03
N VAL A 326 2.29 -11.58 3.16
CA VAL A 326 2.97 -10.68 4.10
C VAL A 326 3.45 -9.42 3.39
N ALA A 327 3.01 -8.25 3.87
CA ALA A 327 3.43 -6.97 3.30
C ALA A 327 4.63 -6.39 4.06
N MET A 328 5.74 -6.24 3.36
CA MET A 328 7.02 -5.78 3.91
C MET A 328 7.48 -4.48 3.24
N THR A 329 6.63 -3.44 3.22
CA THR A 329 6.87 -2.21 2.45
C THR A 329 8.17 -1.50 2.81
N ARG A 330 8.34 -1.07 4.06
CA ARG A 330 9.55 -0.36 4.51
C ARG A 330 10.79 -1.27 4.50
N ALA A 331 10.62 -2.58 4.65
CA ALA A 331 11.71 -3.54 4.49
C ALA A 331 12.24 -3.49 3.04
N HIS A 332 11.36 -3.47 2.03
CA HIS A 332 11.75 -3.34 0.63
C HIS A 332 12.26 -1.96 0.24
N ILE A 333 11.99 -0.90 1.03
CA ILE A 333 12.68 0.38 0.88
C ILE A 333 14.14 0.26 1.34
N ALA A 334 14.37 -0.41 2.48
CA ALA A 334 15.71 -0.65 3.00
C ALA A 334 16.49 -1.63 2.12
N ASP A 335 15.83 -2.65 1.58
CA ASP A 335 16.45 -3.69 0.79
C ASP A 335 15.46 -4.27 -0.24
N PRO A 336 15.46 -3.79 -1.49
CA PRO A 336 14.57 -4.34 -2.49
C PRO A 336 14.93 -5.78 -2.88
N GLN A 337 16.14 -6.26 -2.54
CA GLN A 337 16.67 -7.57 -2.89
C GLN A 337 16.37 -8.66 -1.84
N ILE A 338 15.48 -8.41 -0.89
CA ILE A 338 15.12 -9.35 0.19
C ILE A 338 14.81 -10.75 -0.36
N VAL A 339 13.94 -10.85 -1.36
CA VAL A 339 13.48 -12.16 -1.86
C VAL A 339 14.58 -12.90 -2.61
N ASN A 340 15.40 -12.19 -3.39
CA ASN A 340 16.58 -12.77 -4.05
C ASN A 340 17.59 -13.30 -3.03
N LYS A 341 17.87 -12.54 -1.96
CA LYS A 341 18.78 -12.96 -0.88
C LYS A 341 18.23 -14.17 -0.13
N LEU A 342 16.94 -14.16 0.19
CA LEU A 342 16.25 -15.28 0.82
C LEU A 342 16.36 -16.55 -0.04
N SER A 343 16.08 -16.42 -1.34
CA SER A 343 16.18 -17.51 -2.30
C SER A 343 17.60 -18.07 -2.45
N ALA A 344 18.61 -17.21 -2.28
CA ALA A 344 20.02 -17.58 -2.36
C ALA A 344 20.60 -18.09 -1.02
N GLY A 345 19.79 -18.20 0.05
CA GLY A 345 20.26 -18.58 1.38
C GLY A 345 21.17 -17.54 2.04
N GLN A 346 21.04 -16.26 1.67
CA GLN A 346 21.84 -15.13 2.15
C GLN A 346 21.03 -14.19 3.04
N GLU A 347 20.22 -14.76 3.93
CA GLU A 347 19.33 -14.00 4.83
C GLU A 347 20.12 -13.02 5.72
N GLU A 348 21.32 -13.40 6.13
CA GLU A 348 22.25 -12.59 6.93
C GLU A 348 22.73 -11.33 6.20
N ARG A 349 22.58 -11.26 4.87
CA ARG A 349 22.94 -10.10 4.05
C ARG A 349 21.76 -9.15 3.79
N ILE A 350 20.59 -9.46 4.33
CA ILE A 350 19.44 -8.56 4.23
C ILE A 350 19.72 -7.31 5.06
N ARG A 351 19.53 -6.14 4.44
CA ARG A 351 19.66 -4.84 5.10
C ARG A 351 18.35 -4.54 5.84
N PRO A 352 18.30 -4.65 7.18
CA PRO A 352 17.02 -4.57 7.90
C PRO A 352 16.49 -3.13 7.92
N CYS A 353 15.17 -3.00 7.88
CA CYS A 353 14.51 -1.75 8.20
C CYS A 353 14.43 -1.57 9.72
N VAL A 354 14.98 -0.46 10.24
CA VAL A 354 14.97 -0.13 11.67
C VAL A 354 13.77 0.71 12.11
N GLY A 355 12.85 1.02 11.19
CA GLY A 355 11.66 1.83 11.51
C GLY A 355 11.97 3.29 11.80
N ALA A 356 13.11 3.84 11.34
CA ALA A 356 13.54 5.23 11.60
C ALA A 356 12.68 6.32 10.94
N THR A 357 11.59 5.94 10.24
CA THR A 357 10.60 6.83 9.60
C THR A 357 11.12 7.90 8.62
N HIS A 358 12.43 7.93 8.31
CA HIS A 358 13.02 8.85 7.33
C HIS A 358 12.36 8.78 5.94
N CYS A 359 11.94 7.58 5.53
CA CYS A 359 11.19 7.33 4.29
C CYS A 359 9.80 7.99 4.22
N MET A 360 9.32 8.58 5.32
CA MET A 360 8.05 9.34 5.39
C MET A 360 8.28 10.84 5.54
N SER A 361 9.54 11.29 5.61
CA SER A 361 9.89 12.71 5.72
C SER A 361 9.62 13.47 4.42
N ALA A 362 9.95 14.77 4.38
CA ALA A 362 9.93 15.54 3.15
C ALA A 362 10.87 14.97 2.06
N ASN A 363 11.84 14.12 2.42
CA ASN A 363 12.78 13.48 1.49
C ASN A 363 12.30 12.10 0.99
N ARG A 364 11.05 11.71 1.24
CA ARG A 364 10.52 10.41 0.80
C ARG A 364 10.80 10.14 -0.70
N PRO A 365 11.10 8.88 -1.08
CA PRO A 365 11.08 7.67 -0.27
C PRO A 365 12.48 7.30 0.28
N THR A 366 13.36 8.27 0.53
CA THR A 366 14.75 7.99 0.93
C THR A 366 14.84 7.17 2.21
N CYS A 367 15.86 6.32 2.29
CA CYS A 367 16.10 5.47 3.44
C CYS A 367 17.40 5.85 4.14
N LEU A 368 17.40 5.77 5.48
CA LEU A 368 18.61 5.95 6.28
C LEU A 368 19.68 4.88 5.96
N HIS A 369 19.22 3.66 5.62
CA HIS A 369 20.08 2.51 5.36
C HIS A 369 20.35 2.30 3.85
N ASN A 370 19.42 2.72 2.99
CA ASN A 370 19.52 2.52 1.55
C ASN A 370 19.66 3.88 0.82
N PRO A 371 20.88 4.29 0.45
CA PRO A 371 21.08 5.56 -0.24
C PRO A 371 20.48 5.57 -1.66
N ALA A 372 20.30 4.40 -2.28
CA ALA A 372 19.72 4.26 -3.62
C ALA A 372 18.19 4.36 -3.64
N ALA A 373 17.51 4.22 -2.49
CA ALA A 373 16.06 4.29 -2.43
C ALA A 373 15.55 5.66 -2.89
N GLY A 374 14.70 5.65 -3.93
CA GLY A 374 14.17 6.85 -4.59
C GLY A 374 15.14 7.51 -5.57
N ARG A 375 16.29 6.88 -5.84
CA ARG A 375 17.33 7.35 -6.77
C ARG A 375 17.79 6.24 -7.69
N GLU A 376 16.92 5.28 -7.99
CA GLU A 376 17.25 4.06 -8.74
C GLU A 376 17.81 4.35 -10.15
N LEU A 377 17.44 5.50 -10.74
CA LEU A 377 17.98 5.96 -12.02
C LEU A 377 19.41 6.51 -11.93
N GLN A 378 19.89 6.86 -10.75
CA GLN A 378 21.20 7.49 -10.51
C GLN A 378 22.15 6.57 -9.73
N LEU A 379 21.61 5.77 -8.81
CA LEU A 379 22.36 4.91 -7.90
C LEU A 379 21.87 3.46 -8.03
N PRO A 380 22.75 2.50 -8.36
CA PRO A 380 22.36 1.11 -8.44
C PRO A 380 22.20 0.51 -7.03
N GLN A 381 21.33 -0.49 -6.94
CA GLN A 381 21.04 -1.18 -5.68
C GLN A 381 21.97 -2.38 -5.49
N VAL A 382 22.39 -2.99 -6.60
CA VAL A 382 23.48 -3.97 -6.66
C VAL A 382 24.72 -3.26 -7.22
N ILE A 383 25.79 -3.21 -6.43
CA ILE A 383 27.04 -2.59 -6.84
C ILE A 383 27.78 -3.53 -7.80
N ALA A 384 27.99 -3.07 -9.04
CA ALA A 384 28.81 -3.78 -10.00
C ALA A 384 30.31 -3.56 -9.72
N PRO A 385 31.16 -4.60 -9.93
CA PRO A 385 32.61 -4.44 -9.96
C PRO A 385 33.04 -3.31 -10.91
N CYS A 386 34.14 -2.63 -10.60
CA CYS A 386 34.70 -1.62 -11.49
C CYS A 386 35.60 -2.26 -12.56
N ASP A 387 35.75 -1.58 -13.71
CA ASP A 387 36.60 -2.05 -14.81
C ASP A 387 38.10 -2.08 -14.45
N LYS A 388 38.50 -1.43 -13.36
CA LYS A 388 39.89 -1.29 -12.92
C LYS A 388 40.02 -1.52 -11.40
N PRO A 389 39.84 -2.77 -10.94
CA PRO A 389 39.90 -3.13 -9.52
C PRO A 389 41.35 -3.07 -8.99
N GLY A 390 41.51 -3.23 -7.68
CA GLY A 390 42.80 -3.35 -6.99
C GLY A 390 43.33 -2.04 -6.41
N ARG A 391 42.52 -0.98 -6.36
CA ARG A 391 42.93 0.28 -5.71
C ARG A 391 42.91 0.12 -4.19
N ARG A 392 44.02 0.48 -3.54
CA ARG A 392 44.07 0.59 -2.08
C ARG A 392 43.37 1.89 -1.64
N ILE A 393 42.27 1.74 -0.92
CA ILE A 393 41.46 2.85 -0.38
C ILE A 393 41.58 2.81 1.14
N VAL A 394 41.92 3.95 1.74
CA VAL A 394 41.97 4.11 3.21
C VAL A 394 40.78 4.95 3.64
N VAL A 395 39.91 4.38 4.46
CA VAL A 395 38.76 5.08 5.05
C VAL A 395 39.08 5.38 6.51
N VAL A 396 39.12 6.67 6.86
CA VAL A 396 39.39 7.12 8.23
C VAL A 396 38.08 7.43 8.94
N GLY A 397 37.64 6.50 9.79
CA GLY A 397 36.42 6.61 10.62
C GLY A 397 35.41 5.49 10.36
N GLY A 398 35.00 4.78 11.42
CA GLY A 398 34.07 3.64 11.36
C GLY A 398 32.59 4.01 11.55
N GLY A 399 32.20 5.27 11.31
CA GLY A 399 30.80 5.69 11.34
C GLY A 399 30.04 5.31 10.07
N PRO A 400 28.72 5.57 9.97
CA PRO A 400 27.88 5.16 8.84
C PRO A 400 28.43 5.57 7.46
N ALA A 401 28.95 6.79 7.33
CA ALA A 401 29.54 7.27 6.08
C ALA A 401 30.81 6.49 5.70
N GLY A 402 31.69 6.21 6.67
CA GLY A 402 32.89 5.44 6.44
C GLY A 402 32.60 3.98 6.14
N LEU A 403 31.63 3.37 6.84
CA LEU A 403 31.22 1.99 6.58
C LEU A 403 30.60 1.83 5.19
N GLU A 404 29.73 2.75 4.76
CA GLU A 404 29.16 2.68 3.40
C GLU A 404 30.23 2.94 2.32
N ALA A 405 31.15 3.89 2.53
CA ALA A 405 32.27 4.12 1.63
C ALA A 405 33.17 2.88 1.51
N ALA A 406 33.49 2.22 2.64
CA ALA A 406 34.27 0.99 2.67
C ALA A 406 33.54 -0.17 1.98
N ARG A 407 32.25 -0.37 2.27
CA ARG A 407 31.41 -1.41 1.66
C ARG A 407 31.34 -1.27 0.14
N VAL A 408 31.00 -0.08 -0.36
CA VAL A 408 30.91 0.18 -1.80
C VAL A 408 32.27 0.04 -2.48
N SER A 409 33.34 0.55 -1.85
CA SER A 409 34.69 0.41 -2.39
C SER A 409 35.09 -1.07 -2.51
N ALA A 410 34.80 -1.88 -1.50
CA ALA A 410 35.11 -3.31 -1.52
C ALA A 410 34.28 -4.09 -2.55
N GLU A 411 32.97 -3.80 -2.70
CA GLU A 411 32.13 -4.44 -3.71
C GLU A 411 32.53 -4.10 -5.15
N ARG A 412 33.17 -2.95 -5.35
CA ARG A 412 33.71 -2.56 -6.66
C ARG A 412 35.04 -3.24 -7.00
N GLY A 413 35.66 -3.95 -6.05
CA GLY A 413 37.02 -4.52 -6.17
C GLY A 413 38.11 -3.47 -6.12
#